data_AF-A0A920IZB3-F1
#
_entry.id   AF-A0A920IZB3-F1
#
_cell.length_a   1.000
_cell.length_b   1.000
_cell.length_c   1.000
_cell.angle_alpha   90.00
_cell.angle_beta   90.00
_cell.angle_gamma   90.00
#
_symmetry.space_group_name_H-M   'P 1'
#
loop_
_entity.id
_entity.type
_entity.pdbx_description
1 polymer ?
#
loop_
_entity_poly.entity_id
_entity_poly.type
_entity_poly.pdbx_seq_one_letter_code
_entity_poly.pdbx_strand_id
1 'polypeptide(L)' 'MKKIGVAQWGTKHGHAKGWLDLLHKSKNLDFKGLFEPDTERKRYLISTKEKIWEEINWIHDFDTNFFRQKC' A
#
# COMPACT_ATOMS: atom_id res chain seq x y z
N MET A 1 -12.80 -0.05 18.73
CA MET A 1 -11.96 1.15 18.46
C MET A 1 -11.82 1.32 16.96
N LYS A 2 -12.05 2.51 16.40
CA LYS A 2 -11.78 2.79 14.98
C LYS A 2 -10.25 2.77 14.78
N LYS A 3 -9.77 1.90 13.89
CA LYS A 3 -8.36 1.87 13.47
C LYS A 3 -8.11 2.98 12.46
N ILE A 4 -6.90 3.53 12.46
CA ILE A 4 -6.51 4.54 11.47
C ILE A 4 -6.30 3.83 10.13
N GLY A 5 -7.05 4.24 9.11
CA GLY A 5 -6.89 3.76 7.75
C GLY A 5 -5.66 4.40 7.10
N VAL A 6 -4.73 3.58 6.61
CA VAL A 6 -3.49 4.07 5.98
C VAL A 6 -3.34 3.43 4.60
N ALA A 7 -3.00 4.25 3.61
CA ALA A 7 -2.56 3.78 2.30
C ALA A 7 -1.21 4.42 1.99
N GLN A 8 -0.37 3.71 1.24
CA GLN A 8 0.91 4.23 0.77
C GLN A 8 0.79 4.68 -0.68
N TRP A 9 1.40 5.83 -0.99
CA TRP A 9 1.51 6.34 -2.35
C TRP A 9 2.97 6.27 -2.82
N GLY A 10 3.21 5.44 -3.83
CA GLY A 10 4.50 5.26 -4.48
C GLY A 10 5.50 4.42 -3.69
N THR A 11 6.52 3.98 -4.43
CA THR A 11 7.57 3.04 -3.96
C THR A 11 8.97 3.45 -4.39
N LYS A 12 9.13 4.64 -4.98
CA LYS A 12 10.41 5.11 -5.54
C LYS A 12 11.46 5.45 -4.48
N HIS A 13 11.07 5.65 -3.23
CA HIS A 13 12.01 5.94 -2.15
C HIS A 13 12.59 4.64 -1.56
N GLY A 14 13.90 4.59 -1.30
CA GLY A 14 14.59 3.38 -0.83
C GLY A 14 14.03 2.78 0.47
N HIS A 15 13.38 3.58 1.31
CA HIS A 15 12.76 3.15 2.57
C HIS A 15 11.29 2.73 2.45
N ALA A 16 10.70 2.81 1.25
CA ALA A 16 9.28 2.52 1.03
C ALA A 16 8.89 1.08 1.44
N LYS A 17 9.80 0.11 1.27
CA LYS A 17 9.56 -1.29 1.63
C LYS A 17 9.54 -1.52 3.14
N GLY A 18 10.48 -0.95 3.88
CA GLY A 18 10.54 -1.10 5.34
C GLY A 18 9.33 -0.46 6.03
N TRP A 19 8.89 0.69 5.52
CA TRP A 19 7.64 1.33 5.98
C TRP A 19 6.41 0.47 5.69
N LEU A 20 6.32 -0.08 4.47
CA LEU A 20 5.23 -0.96 4.06
C LEU A 20 5.13 -2.21 4.93
N ASP A 21 6.26 -2.83 5.28
CA ASP A 21 6.31 -3.99 6.18
C ASP A 21 5.77 -3.68 7.57
N LEU A 22 6.08 -2.49 8.11
CA LEU A 22 5.57 -2.03 9.41
C LEU A 22 4.06 -1.77 9.36
N LEU A 23 3.59 -1.14 8.28
CA LEU A 23 2.16 -0.87 8.09
C LEU A 23 1.36 -2.17 7.95
N HIS A 24 1.86 -3.11 7.13
CA HIS A 24 1.18 -4.38 6.88
C HIS A 24 1.10 -5.28 8.12
N LYS A 25 2.14 -5.27 8.97
CA LYS A 25 2.18 -6.08 10.21
C LYS A 25 1.47 -5.43 11.40
N SER A 26 1.14 -4.15 11.33
CA SER A 26 0.55 -3.43 12.46
C SER A 26 -0.90 -3.83 12.70
N LYS A 27 -1.17 -4.45 13.86
CA LYS A 27 -2.55 -4.78 14.28
C LYS A 27 -3.39 -3.54 14.64
N ASN A 28 -2.74 -2.40 14.86
CA ASN A 28 -3.37 -1.15 15.30
C ASN A 28 -3.83 -0.28 14.12
N LEU A 29 -3.38 -0.59 12.91
CA LEU A 29 -3.71 0.13 11.69
C LEU A 29 -4.59 -0.73 10.80
N ASP A 30 -5.35 -0.07 9.94
CA ASP A 30 -6.10 -0.68 8.86
C ASP A 30 -5.40 -0.30 7.55
N PHE A 31 -4.42 -1.11 7.15
CA PHE A 31 -3.65 -0.86 5.94
C PHE A 31 -4.50 -1.20 4.71
N LYS A 32 -4.86 -0.18 3.95
CA LYS A 32 -5.78 -0.27 2.81
C LYS A 32 -5.10 -0.69 1.52
N GLY A 33 -3.80 -0.45 1.40
CA GLY A 33 -3.02 -0.83 0.21
C GLY A 33 -2.00 0.19 -0.24
N LEU A 34 -1.45 -0.08 -1.42
CA LEU A 34 -0.40 0.69 -2.06
C LEU A 34 -0.82 1.09 -3.47
N PHE A 35 -0.73 2.37 -3.78
CA PHE A 35 -0.83 2.87 -5.14
C PHE A 35 0.54 3.19 -5.68
N GLU A 36 0.81 2.79 -6.91
CA GLU A 36 2.01 3.18 -7.63
C GLU A 36 1.58 3.79 -8.97
N PRO A 37 1.78 5.11 -9.17
CA PRO A 37 1.43 5.76 -10.43
C PRO A 37 2.31 5.28 -11.60
N ASP A 38 3.53 4.82 -11.32
CA ASP A 38 4.45 4.32 -12.32
C ASP A 38 4.19 2.83 -12.63
N THR A 39 3.55 2.57 -13.77
CA THR A 39 3.15 1.21 -14.17
C THR A 39 4.34 0.30 -14.46
N GLU A 40 5.48 0.84 -14.91
CA GLU A 40 6.72 0.07 -15.09
C GLU A 40 7.30 -0.32 -13.74
N ARG A 41 7.34 0.62 -12.79
CA ARG A 41 7.75 0.35 -11.41
C ARG A 41 6.90 -0.72 -10.76
N LYS A 42 5.57 -0.66 -10.91
CA LYS A 42 4.64 -1.67 -10.37
C LYS A 42 4.93 -3.05 -10.97
N ARG A 43 5.07 -3.15 -12.29
CA ARG A 43 5.40 -4.42 -12.97
C ARG A 43 6.74 -4.97 -12.50
N TYR A 44 7.75 -4.12 -12.39
CA TYR A 44 9.05 -4.49 -11.85
C TYR A 44 8.91 -5.07 -10.44
N LEU A 45 8.20 -4.39 -9.53
CA LEU A 45 8.01 -4.85 -8.15
C LEU A 45 7.31 -6.21 -8.08
N ILE A 46 6.23 -6.40 -8.85
CA ILE A 46 5.54 -7.69 -8.94
C ILE A 46 6.48 -8.78 -9.49
N SER A 47 7.34 -8.44 -10.47
CA SER A 47 8.28 -9.40 -11.06
C SER A 47 9.38 -9.86 -10.10
N THR A 48 9.66 -9.10 -9.04
CA THR A 48 10.67 -9.49 -8.03
C THR A 48 10.27 -10.72 -7.21
N LYS A 49 9.00 -11.12 -7.23
CA LYS A 49 8.43 -12.23 -6.43
C LYS A 49 8.72 -12.11 -4.93
N GLU A 50 8.93 -10.89 -4.44
CA GLU A 50 9.01 -10.68 -3.01
C GLU A 50 7.61 -10.76 -2.40
N LYS A 51 7.52 -11.53 -1.32
CA LYS A 51 6.28 -11.82 -0.60
C LYS A 51 5.42 -10.58 -0.31
N ILE A 52 6.04 -9.46 0.07
CA ILE A 52 5.30 -8.23 0.40
C ILE A 52 4.52 -7.68 -0.80
N TRP A 53 5.02 -7.78 -2.03
CA TRP A 53 4.33 -7.27 -3.22
C TRP A 53 3.16 -8.18 -3.66
N GLU A 54 3.19 -9.44 -3.24
CA GLU A 54 2.15 -10.44 -3.49
C GLU A 54 1.02 -10.37 -2.44
N GLU A 55 1.35 -10.02 -1.19
CA GLU A 55 0.39 -9.98 -0.07
C GLU A 55 -0.34 -8.64 0.06
N ILE A 56 0.20 -7.55 -0.50
CA ILE A 56 -0.42 -6.23 -0.40
C ILE A 56 -1.57 -6.06 -1.39
N ASN A 57 -2.57 -5.28 -0.96
CA ASN A 57 -3.61 -4.79 -1.85
C ASN A 57 -3.06 -3.66 -2.73
N TRP A 58 -3.00 -3.85 -4.04
CA TRP A 58 -2.65 -2.80 -4.98
C TRP A 58 -3.86 -1.93 -5.29
N ILE A 59 -3.76 -0.65 -4.99
CA ILE A 59 -4.78 0.34 -5.34
C ILE A 59 -4.55 0.71 -6.80
N HIS A 60 -5.60 0.63 -7.62
CA HIS A 60 -5.55 0.92 -9.06
C HIS A 60 -6.13 2.29 -9.40
N ASP A 61 -7.01 2.78 -8.55
CA ASP A 61 -7.65 4.07 -8.69
C ASP A 61 -7.63 4.76 -7.33
N PHE A 62 -7.12 5.99 -7.30
CA PHE A 62 -7.12 6.85 -6.13
C PHE A 62 -8.28 7.83 -6.26
N ASP A 63 -9.49 7.31 -6.47
CA ASP A 63 -10.67 8.14 -6.42
C ASP A 63 -10.80 8.72 -5.00
N THR A 64 -11.15 10.00 -4.92
CA THR A 64 -11.16 10.80 -3.67
C THR A 64 -12.03 10.21 -2.54
N ASN A 65 -12.84 9.20 -2.85
CA ASN A 65 -13.68 8.46 -1.91
C ASN A 65 -12.97 7.29 -1.20
N PHE A 66 -11.71 6.96 -1.52
CA PHE A 66 -11.02 5.79 -0.95
C PHE A 66 -10.87 5.84 0.59
N PHE A 67 -10.73 7.04 1.17
CA PHE A 67 -10.69 7.23 2.63
C PHE A 67 -12.06 7.49 3.27
N ARG A 68 -13.14 7.61 2.47
CA ARG A 68 -14.51 7.77 2.98
C ARG A 68 -15.09 6.41 3.36
N GLN A 69 -14.48 5.75 4.34
CA GLN A 69 -15.19 4.70 5.06
C GLN A 69 -16.17 5.38 6.01
N LYS A 70 -17.46 5.24 5.67
CA LYS A 70 -18.66 5.80 6.31
C LYS A 70 -18.51 5.98 7.82
N CYS A 71 -18.80 7.20 8.29
CA CYS A 71 -19.13 7.47 9.68
C CYS A 71 -20.37 6.69 10.11
#